data_AF-U2KPE8-F1
#
_entry.id   AF-U2KPE8-F1
#
_cell.length_a   1.000
_cell.length_b   1.000
_cell.length_c   1.000
_cell.angle_alpha   90.00
_cell.angle_beta   90.00
_cell.angle_gamma   90.00
#
_symmetry.space_group_name_H-M   'P 1'
#
loop_
_entity.id
_entity.type
_entity.pdbx_description
1 polymer ?
#
loop_
_entity_poly.entity_id
_entity_poly.type
_entity_poly.pdbx_seq_one_letter_code
_entity_poly.pdbx_strand_id
1 'polypeptide(L)'
;MIILIIGLATLATFGSWMLLSSKALRYGLGLLSLLVLAGSVYLLTDHFVNHTGMTVENRVVTQKIYTAGDSKLPYGVLVYKDLGSKASSKVLVYRASKEDKNAKAYFIPDTKHATEAVKKTATYQLADVKEAQVKTTTKRYVWKSKTAKLLYGFGGESGELVSQKSVVQVPKKTWLVLSQDQAKKLAGLAKQLQGQMAADSAKAQAMQALAKSNPEAYAEMQVSAIKKALKIKD
;
A
#
# COMPACT_ATOMS: atom_id res chain seq x y z
N MET A 1 -7.93 -12.17 -28.48
CA MET A 1 -8.22 -12.25 -29.94
C MET A 1 -7.02 -11.89 -30.81
N ILE A 2 -6.12 -11.00 -30.36
CA ILE A 2 -4.96 -10.57 -31.17
C ILE A 2 -4.05 -11.73 -31.60
N ILE A 3 -3.86 -12.74 -30.75
CA ILE A 3 -3.09 -13.96 -31.09
C ILE A 3 -3.73 -14.71 -32.27
N LEU A 4 -5.07 -14.78 -32.33
CA LEU A 4 -5.78 -15.39 -33.45
C LEU A 4 -5.64 -14.55 -34.73
N ILE A 5 -5.71 -13.22 -34.61
CA ILE A 5 -5.48 -12.32 -35.76
C ILE A 5 -4.09 -12.53 -36.33
N ILE A 6 -3.06 -12.60 -35.47
CA ILE A 6 -1.68 -12.88 -35.87
C ILE A 6 -1.60 -14.23 -36.59
N GLY A 7 -2.12 -15.30 -36.00
CA GLY A 7 -2.10 -16.64 -36.61
C GLY A 7 -2.80 -16.69 -37.96
N LEU A 8 -3.99 -16.08 -38.08
CA LEU A 8 -4.73 -16.00 -39.34
C LEU A 8 -4.01 -15.13 -40.38
N ALA A 9 -3.44 -14.00 -39.98
CA ALA A 9 -2.66 -13.14 -40.86
C ALA A 9 -1.42 -13.86 -41.38
N THR A 10 -0.72 -14.62 -40.54
CA THR A 10 0.42 -15.46 -40.96
C THR A 10 0.01 -16.49 -42.02
N LEU A 11 -1.09 -17.22 -41.80
CA LEU A 11 -1.60 -18.19 -42.78
C LEU A 11 -2.05 -17.49 -44.08
N ALA A 12 -2.73 -16.35 -43.98
CA ALA A 12 -3.18 -15.57 -45.12
C ALA A 12 -1.99 -15.03 -45.95
N THR A 13 -0.92 -14.58 -45.29
CA THR A 13 0.32 -14.18 -45.97
C THR A 13 0.90 -15.36 -46.73
N PHE A 14 1.14 -16.50 -46.06
CA PHE A 14 1.67 -17.69 -46.73
C PHE A 14 0.82 -18.12 -47.93
N GLY A 15 -0.49 -18.26 -47.72
CA GLY A 15 -1.43 -18.68 -48.78
C GLY A 15 -1.47 -17.69 -49.95
N SER A 16 -1.45 -16.38 -49.68
CA SER A 16 -1.46 -15.36 -50.73
C SER A 16 -0.21 -15.43 -51.60
N TRP A 17 0.97 -15.57 -50.99
CA TRP A 17 2.24 -15.58 -51.72
C TRP A 17 2.52 -16.91 -52.43
N MET A 18 2.13 -18.05 -51.86
CA MET A 18 2.47 -19.38 -52.39
C MET A 18 1.38 -20.06 -53.20
N LEU A 19 0.09 -19.84 -52.89
CA LEU A 19 -1.00 -20.62 -53.48
C LEU A 19 -1.75 -19.88 -54.59
N LEU A 20 -1.73 -18.54 -54.60
CA LEU A 20 -2.48 -17.75 -55.60
C LEU A 20 -1.69 -17.60 -56.90
N SER A 21 -2.25 -18.04 -58.02
CA SER A 21 -1.63 -17.91 -59.35
C SER A 21 -1.80 -16.52 -59.97
N SER A 22 -2.88 -15.80 -59.63
CA SER A 22 -3.13 -14.43 -60.13
C SER A 22 -2.17 -13.44 -59.48
N LYS A 23 -1.39 -12.72 -60.31
CA LYS A 23 -0.43 -11.71 -59.84
C LYS A 23 -1.11 -10.60 -59.03
N ALA A 24 -2.26 -10.11 -59.49
CA ALA A 24 -2.98 -9.03 -58.83
C ALA A 24 -3.47 -9.45 -57.42
N LEU A 25 -4.06 -10.64 -57.30
CA LEU A 25 -4.55 -11.16 -56.01
C LEU A 25 -3.39 -11.53 -55.08
N ARG A 26 -2.32 -12.13 -55.63
CA ARG A 26 -1.10 -12.47 -54.87
C ARG A 26 -0.51 -11.23 -54.21
N TYR A 27 -0.24 -10.17 -54.97
CA TYR A 27 0.35 -8.95 -54.41
C TYR A 27 -0.63 -8.17 -53.56
N GLY A 28 -1.90 -8.05 -53.98
CA GLY A 28 -2.92 -7.31 -53.22
C GLY A 28 -3.16 -7.92 -51.83
N LEU A 29 -3.53 -9.22 -51.79
CA LEU A 29 -3.80 -9.92 -50.53
C LEU A 29 -2.52 -10.23 -49.76
N GLY A 30 -1.41 -10.49 -50.46
CA GLY A 30 -0.11 -10.73 -49.84
C GLY A 30 0.43 -9.51 -49.10
N LEU A 31 0.37 -8.32 -49.69
CA LEU A 31 0.77 -7.08 -49.02
C LEU A 31 -0.21 -6.70 -47.91
N LEU A 32 -1.52 -6.82 -48.14
CA LEU A 32 -2.52 -6.51 -47.12
C LEU A 32 -2.35 -7.40 -45.88
N SER A 33 -2.24 -8.71 -46.06
CA SER A 33 -2.04 -9.65 -44.94
C SER A 33 -0.71 -9.43 -44.23
N LEU A 34 0.35 -9.07 -44.95
CA LEU A 34 1.64 -8.73 -44.35
C LEU A 34 1.57 -7.45 -43.49
N LEU A 35 0.86 -6.42 -43.96
CA LEU A 35 0.63 -5.19 -43.19
C LEU A 35 -0.22 -5.47 -41.94
N VAL A 36 -1.26 -6.30 -42.06
CA VAL A 36 -2.07 -6.73 -40.90
C VAL A 36 -1.22 -7.51 -39.91
N LEU A 37 -0.37 -8.43 -40.37
CA LEU A 37 0.53 -9.19 -39.51
C LEU A 37 1.51 -8.25 -38.78
N ALA A 38 2.21 -7.39 -39.50
CA ALA A 38 3.17 -6.44 -38.93
C ALA A 38 2.49 -5.49 -37.93
N GLY A 39 1.33 -4.93 -38.29
CA GLY A 39 0.54 -4.08 -37.42
C GLY A 39 0.06 -4.79 -36.16
N SER A 40 -0.38 -6.05 -36.28
CA SER A 40 -0.86 -6.83 -35.14
C SER A 40 0.26 -7.19 -34.17
N VAL A 41 1.46 -7.52 -34.67
CA VAL A 41 2.65 -7.77 -33.85
C VAL A 41 3.10 -6.48 -33.16
N TYR A 42 3.09 -5.36 -33.87
CA TYR A 42 3.39 -4.05 -33.29
C TYR A 42 2.42 -3.70 -32.16
N LEU A 43 1.11 -3.82 -32.38
CA LEU A 43 0.08 -3.54 -31.38
C LEU A 43 0.21 -4.45 -30.15
N LEU A 44 0.53 -5.73 -30.34
CA LEU A 44 0.77 -6.66 -29.24
C LEU A 44 2.03 -6.29 -28.43
N THR A 45 3.12 -5.91 -29.12
CA THR A 45 4.37 -5.50 -28.47
C THR A 45 4.15 -4.22 -27.66
N ASP A 46 3.48 -3.24 -28.26
CA ASP A 46 3.11 -1.99 -27.59
C ASP A 46 2.19 -2.25 -26.39
N HIS A 47 1.26 -3.21 -26.47
CA HIS A 47 0.46 -3.62 -25.33
C HIS A 47 1.32 -4.14 -24.17
N PHE A 48 2.26 -5.06 -24.43
CA PHE A 48 3.11 -5.61 -23.36
C PHE A 48 4.05 -4.57 -22.74
N VAL A 49 4.58 -3.64 -23.53
CA VAL A 49 5.53 -2.64 -23.04
C VAL A 49 4.79 -1.46 -22.37
N ASN A 50 3.75 -0.94 -23.01
CA ASN A 50 3.08 0.30 -22.63
C ASN A 50 1.69 0.11 -22.01
N HIS A 51 1.22 -1.14 -21.86
CA HIS A 51 -0.12 -1.48 -21.34
C HIS A 51 -1.26 -0.81 -22.14
N THR A 52 -1.09 -0.63 -23.45
CA THR A 52 -2.08 0.07 -24.27
C THR A 52 -3.42 -0.65 -24.30
N GLY A 53 -4.52 0.10 -24.21
CA GLY A 53 -5.85 -0.49 -24.01
C GLY A 53 -6.19 -0.81 -22.55
N MET A 54 -5.27 -0.58 -21.61
CA MET A 54 -5.56 -0.54 -20.17
C MET A 54 -5.64 0.89 -19.65
N THR A 55 -6.28 1.04 -18.49
CA THR A 55 -6.25 2.25 -17.66
C THR A 55 -6.01 1.83 -16.22
N VAL A 56 -5.72 2.79 -15.35
CA VAL A 56 -5.45 2.53 -13.93
C VAL A 56 -6.69 2.86 -13.12
N GLU A 57 -7.28 1.85 -12.49
CA GLU A 57 -8.32 2.04 -11.49
C GLU A 57 -7.68 2.35 -10.13
N ASN A 58 -8.25 3.34 -9.44
CA ASN A 58 -7.79 3.76 -8.13
C ASN A 58 -8.82 3.39 -7.06
N ARG A 59 -8.46 2.47 -6.16
CA ARG A 59 -9.31 2.06 -5.05
C ARG A 59 -8.71 2.53 -3.72
N VAL A 60 -9.50 3.25 -2.95
CA VAL A 60 -9.13 3.70 -1.61
C VAL A 60 -9.94 2.93 -0.58
N VAL A 61 -9.25 2.31 0.38
CA VAL A 61 -9.86 1.64 1.52
C VAL A 61 -9.32 2.29 2.79
N THR A 62 -10.22 2.67 3.67
CA THR A 62 -9.88 3.15 5.01
C THR A 62 -10.35 2.13 6.03
N GLN A 63 -9.48 1.77 6.95
CA GLN A 63 -9.80 0.86 8.04
C GLN A 63 -9.31 1.46 9.36
N LYS A 64 -10.14 1.43 10.39
CA LYS A 64 -9.75 1.82 11.74
C LYS A 64 -8.67 0.89 12.29
N ILE A 65 -7.72 1.44 13.03
CA ILE A 65 -6.69 0.68 13.73
C ILE A 65 -6.68 1.02 15.22
N TYR A 66 -6.06 0.16 16.00
CA TYR A 66 -5.99 0.27 17.45
C TYR A 66 -4.54 0.23 17.91
N THR A 67 -4.31 0.78 19.11
CA THR A 67 -2.98 0.92 19.72
C THR A 67 -2.19 -0.40 19.73
N ALA A 68 -0.87 -0.32 19.59
CA ALA A 68 0.05 -1.42 19.81
C ALA A 68 0.39 -1.64 21.29
N GLY A 69 0.22 -0.61 22.12
CA GLY A 69 0.49 -0.63 23.57
C GLY A 69 -0.63 -1.29 24.38
N ASP A 70 -0.59 -1.22 25.70
CA ASP A 70 -1.71 -1.67 26.53
C ASP A 70 -2.96 -0.83 26.20
N SER A 71 -4.11 -1.49 26.01
CA SER A 71 -5.39 -0.85 25.70
C SER A 71 -5.92 0.03 26.84
N LYS A 72 -5.37 -0.13 28.06
CA LYS A 72 -5.70 0.68 29.24
C LYS A 72 -4.96 2.02 29.25
N LEU A 73 -3.96 2.21 28.39
CA LEU A 73 -3.27 3.49 28.28
C LEU A 73 -4.22 4.56 27.74
N PRO A 74 -4.15 5.80 28.25
CA PRO A 74 -4.99 6.89 27.79
C PRO A 74 -4.59 7.40 26.39
N TYR A 75 -3.46 6.95 25.86
CA TYR A 75 -2.93 7.33 24.54
C TYR A 75 -2.68 6.10 23.67
N GLY A 76 -2.66 6.32 22.35
CA GLY A 76 -2.31 5.28 21.38
C GLY A 76 -0.81 5.14 21.19
N VAL A 77 -0.36 3.95 20.79
CA VAL A 77 1.03 3.67 20.43
C VAL A 77 1.07 3.03 19.07
N LEU A 78 1.92 3.53 18.18
CA LEU A 78 2.28 2.90 16.91
C LEU A 78 3.76 2.59 16.95
N VAL A 79 4.15 1.35 16.67
CA VAL A 79 5.57 0.98 16.58
C VAL A 79 5.93 0.77 15.12
N TYR A 80 7.07 1.30 14.68
CA TYR A 80 7.56 1.12 13.32
C TYR A 80 8.99 0.59 13.27
N LYS A 81 9.32 -0.03 12.14
CA LYS A 81 10.69 -0.37 11.75
C LYS A 81 10.89 0.03 10.29
N ASP A 82 11.99 0.71 10.00
CA ASP A 82 12.35 1.08 8.63
C ASP A 82 12.70 -0.16 7.80
N LEU A 83 12.27 -0.17 6.54
CA LEU A 83 12.61 -1.17 5.55
C LEU A 83 13.65 -0.61 4.56
N GLY A 84 14.79 -1.29 4.47
CA GLY A 84 15.89 -0.92 3.59
C GLY A 84 16.74 0.25 4.09
N SER A 85 17.89 0.47 3.45
CA SER A 85 18.85 1.52 3.82
C SER A 85 18.40 2.95 3.50
N LYS A 86 17.36 3.10 2.67
CA LYS A 86 16.79 4.41 2.25
C LYS A 86 15.43 4.75 2.88
N ALA A 87 14.99 3.97 3.88
CA ALA A 87 13.80 4.22 4.72
C ALA A 87 12.50 4.63 3.99
N SER A 88 12.30 4.20 2.74
CA SER A 88 11.14 4.61 1.93
C SER A 88 9.84 3.89 2.29
N SER A 89 9.94 2.76 3.01
CA SER A 89 8.82 1.97 3.49
C SER A 89 9.07 1.52 4.92
N LYS A 90 8.00 1.24 5.67
CA LYS A 90 8.05 0.88 7.09
C LYS A 90 7.18 -0.34 7.36
N VAL A 91 7.68 -1.24 8.21
CA VAL A 91 6.83 -2.22 8.91
C VAL A 91 6.17 -1.49 10.06
N LEU A 92 4.85 -1.65 10.19
CA LEU A 92 4.05 -0.94 11.19
C LEU A 92 3.37 -1.97 12.09
N VAL A 93 3.39 -1.73 13.40
CA VAL A 93 2.82 -2.62 14.41
C VAL A 93 1.66 -1.91 15.07
N TYR A 94 0.48 -2.52 14.98
CA TYR A 94 -0.77 -2.04 15.56
C TYR A 94 -1.76 -3.21 15.72
N ARG A 95 -2.96 -2.95 16.22
CA ARG A 95 -4.07 -3.91 16.26
C ARG A 95 -5.10 -3.55 15.19
N ALA A 96 -5.59 -4.54 14.44
CA ALA A 96 -6.57 -4.29 13.38
C ALA A 96 -8.01 -4.28 13.92
N SER A 97 -8.25 -4.98 15.03
CA SER A 97 -9.54 -4.99 15.74
C SER A 97 -9.37 -4.60 17.21
N LYS A 98 -10.45 -4.12 17.83
CA LYS A 98 -10.46 -3.79 19.26
C LYS A 98 -10.30 -5.04 20.13
N GLU A 99 -10.73 -6.17 19.61
CA GLU A 99 -10.74 -7.49 20.26
C GLU A 99 -9.39 -8.22 20.14
N ASP A 100 -8.46 -7.69 19.33
CA ASP A 100 -7.13 -8.29 19.16
C ASP A 100 -6.36 -8.23 20.49
N LYS A 101 -6.05 -9.39 21.07
CA LYS A 101 -5.24 -9.48 22.30
C LYS A 101 -3.87 -8.83 22.12
N ASN A 102 -3.20 -9.15 21.00
CA ASN A 102 -1.84 -8.73 20.70
C ASN A 102 -1.79 -7.89 19.43
N ALA A 103 -0.92 -6.87 19.43
CA ALA A 103 -0.57 -6.14 18.21
C ALA A 103 0.23 -7.03 17.26
N LYS A 104 0.08 -6.80 15.95
CA LYS A 104 0.75 -7.55 14.89
C LYS A 104 1.55 -6.61 14.00
N ALA A 105 2.60 -7.13 13.38
CA ALA A 105 3.36 -6.41 12.36
C ALA A 105 2.66 -6.53 11.00
N TYR A 106 2.46 -5.39 10.35
CA TYR A 106 1.87 -5.25 9.02
C TYR A 106 2.88 -4.69 8.03
N PHE A 107 2.60 -4.89 6.74
CA PHE A 107 3.44 -4.43 5.62
C PHE A 107 4.83 -5.06 5.60
N ILE A 108 4.95 -6.30 6.08
CA ILE A 108 6.14 -7.12 5.89
C ILE A 108 6.21 -7.47 4.39
N PRO A 109 7.32 -7.15 3.69
CA PRO A 109 7.47 -7.48 2.28
C PRO A 109 7.38 -8.99 2.04
N ASP A 110 6.60 -9.39 1.04
CA ASP A 110 6.54 -10.78 0.60
C ASP A 110 7.78 -11.12 -0.24
N THR A 111 8.73 -11.83 0.38
CA THR A 111 9.98 -12.24 -0.27
C THR A 111 9.78 -13.26 -1.39
N LYS A 112 8.66 -13.99 -1.43
CA LYS A 112 8.37 -14.96 -2.50
C LYS A 112 7.90 -14.27 -3.79
N HIS A 113 7.26 -13.10 -3.65
CA HIS A 113 6.73 -12.31 -4.76
C HIS A 113 7.39 -10.92 -4.79
N ALA A 114 8.72 -10.90 -4.94
CA ALA A 114 9.52 -9.68 -4.82
C ALA A 114 9.09 -8.55 -5.78
N THR A 115 8.71 -8.88 -7.02
CA THR A 115 8.25 -7.91 -8.03
C THR A 115 6.94 -7.21 -7.64
N GLU A 116 6.04 -7.91 -6.94
CA GLU A 116 4.82 -7.29 -6.40
C GLU A 116 5.13 -6.54 -5.09
N ALA A 117 6.01 -7.09 -4.25
CA ALA A 117 6.39 -6.49 -2.98
C ALA A 117 7.00 -5.08 -3.15
N VAL A 118 7.84 -4.86 -4.18
CA VAL A 118 8.42 -3.54 -4.46
C VAL A 118 7.40 -2.48 -4.90
N LYS A 119 6.22 -2.90 -5.38
CA LYS A 119 5.11 -2.01 -5.75
C LYS A 119 4.29 -1.57 -4.52
N LYS A 120 4.54 -2.17 -3.34
CA LYS A 120 3.83 -1.90 -2.09
C LYS A 120 4.70 -1.06 -1.15
N THR A 121 4.18 0.07 -0.69
CA THR A 121 4.84 0.92 0.30
C THR A 121 3.92 1.23 1.47
N ALA A 122 4.50 1.36 2.65
CA ALA A 122 3.78 1.73 3.85
C ALA A 122 4.53 2.78 4.65
N THR A 123 3.80 3.76 5.19
CA THR A 123 4.35 4.78 6.07
C THR A 123 3.30 5.21 7.10
N TYR A 124 3.69 6.06 8.03
CA TYR A 124 2.77 6.70 8.96
C TYR A 124 2.70 8.20 8.70
N GLN A 125 1.64 8.82 9.18
CA GLN A 125 1.44 10.27 9.19
C GLN A 125 0.79 10.68 10.50
N LEU A 126 1.39 11.65 11.19
CA LEU A 126 0.72 12.39 12.25
C LEU A 126 -0.31 13.31 11.59
N ALA A 127 -1.60 13.08 11.83
CA ALA A 127 -2.69 13.79 11.19
C ALA A 127 -3.72 14.28 12.20
N ASP A 128 -4.49 15.30 11.83
CA ASP A 128 -5.59 15.84 12.64
C ASP A 128 -6.84 14.98 12.44
N VAL A 129 -6.74 13.72 12.88
CA VAL A 129 -7.80 12.70 12.83
C VAL A 129 -8.28 12.38 14.24
N LYS A 130 -9.58 12.10 14.40
CA LYS A 130 -10.14 11.70 15.70
C LYS A 130 -9.73 10.29 16.10
N GLU A 131 -9.70 9.39 15.12
CA GLU A 131 -9.37 7.98 15.33
C GLU A 131 -8.23 7.58 14.41
N ALA A 132 -7.37 6.70 14.90
CA ALA A 132 -6.31 6.15 14.08
C ALA A 132 -6.87 5.21 13.02
N GLN A 133 -6.34 5.34 11.81
CA GLN A 133 -6.80 4.59 10.66
C GLN A 133 -5.65 4.31 9.71
N VAL A 134 -5.77 3.25 8.93
CA VAL A 134 -4.92 3.00 7.77
C VAL A 134 -5.69 3.31 6.51
N LYS A 135 -5.14 4.20 5.68
CA LYS A 135 -5.64 4.51 4.35
C LYS A 135 -4.77 3.77 3.34
N THR A 136 -5.34 2.79 2.67
CA THR A 136 -4.67 2.03 1.61
C THR A 136 -5.22 2.44 0.26
N THR A 137 -4.35 2.97 -0.59
CA THR A 137 -4.62 3.33 -1.97
C THR A 137 -4.00 2.28 -2.87
N THR A 138 -4.84 1.53 -3.57
CA THR A 138 -4.41 0.47 -4.50
C THR A 138 -4.73 0.90 -5.92
N LYS A 139 -3.71 0.91 -6.77
CA LYS A 139 -3.83 1.15 -8.21
C LYS A 139 -3.66 -0.17 -8.95
N ARG A 140 -4.64 -0.55 -9.76
CA ARG A 140 -4.59 -1.76 -10.59
C ARG A 140 -4.91 -1.44 -12.04
N TYR A 141 -4.32 -2.19 -12.96
CA TYR A 141 -4.69 -2.09 -14.36
C TYR A 141 -6.07 -2.71 -14.59
N VAL A 142 -6.90 -2.02 -15.35
CA VAL A 142 -8.21 -2.49 -15.81
C VAL A 142 -8.37 -2.18 -17.30
N TRP A 143 -9.20 -2.95 -17.99
CA TRP A 143 -9.44 -2.72 -19.41
C TRP A 143 -10.13 -1.38 -19.65
N LYS A 144 -9.57 -0.57 -20.56
CA LYS A 144 -10.16 0.73 -20.96
C LYS A 144 -11.48 0.56 -21.72
N SER A 145 -11.67 -0.57 -22.41
CA SER A 145 -12.88 -0.88 -23.16
C SER A 145 -13.09 -2.38 -23.32
N LYS A 146 -14.32 -2.76 -23.72
CA LYS A 146 -14.63 -4.16 -24.11
C LYS A 146 -13.78 -4.63 -25.29
N THR A 147 -13.48 -3.74 -26.24
CA THR A 147 -12.63 -4.04 -27.40
C THR A 147 -11.20 -4.35 -26.97
N ALA A 148 -10.61 -3.55 -26.06
CA ALA A 148 -9.28 -3.82 -25.54
C ALA A 148 -9.23 -5.16 -24.80
N LYS A 149 -10.25 -5.45 -23.98
CA LYS A 149 -10.39 -6.77 -23.33
C LYS A 149 -10.50 -7.91 -24.35
N LEU A 150 -11.26 -7.74 -25.41
CA LEU A 150 -11.41 -8.76 -26.44
C LEU A 150 -10.09 -9.02 -27.19
N LEU A 151 -9.39 -7.94 -27.57
CA LEU A 151 -8.12 -8.01 -28.29
C LEU A 151 -7.03 -8.65 -27.41
N TYR A 152 -6.80 -8.10 -26.22
CA TYR A 152 -5.63 -8.38 -25.37
C TYR A 152 -5.91 -9.24 -24.14
N GLY A 153 -7.17 -9.49 -23.77
CA GLY A 153 -7.54 -10.17 -22.53
C GLY A 153 -7.16 -11.64 -22.39
N PHE A 154 -6.33 -12.18 -23.29
CA PHE A 154 -5.79 -13.53 -23.19
C PHE A 154 -4.70 -13.64 -22.09
N GLY A 155 -4.03 -12.53 -21.76
CA GLY A 155 -2.92 -12.49 -20.80
C GLY A 155 -3.33 -12.36 -19.32
N GLY A 156 -4.61 -12.14 -19.03
CA GLY A 156 -5.09 -12.02 -17.64
C GLY A 156 -4.59 -10.78 -16.88
N GLU A 157 -4.06 -9.77 -17.58
CA GLU A 157 -3.39 -8.59 -16.99
C GLU A 157 -4.32 -7.67 -16.18
N SER A 158 -5.64 -7.81 -16.35
CA SER A 158 -6.61 -7.06 -15.56
C SER A 158 -6.53 -7.45 -14.09
N GLY A 159 -6.36 -6.45 -13.24
CA GLY A 159 -6.14 -6.64 -11.81
C GLY A 159 -4.66 -6.67 -11.43
N GLU A 160 -3.72 -6.61 -12.38
CA GLU A 160 -2.30 -6.48 -12.05
C GLU A 160 -2.07 -5.22 -11.20
N LEU A 161 -1.27 -5.38 -10.14
CA LEU A 161 -0.91 -4.29 -9.25
C LEU A 161 0.03 -3.31 -9.96
N VAL A 162 -0.36 -2.03 -10.02
CA VAL A 162 0.50 -0.91 -10.42
C VAL A 162 1.27 -0.41 -9.21
N SER A 163 0.53 -0.10 -8.13
CA SER A 163 1.11 0.30 -6.85
C SER A 163 0.11 0.15 -5.72
N GLN A 164 0.60 -0.03 -4.51
CA GLN A 164 -0.19 0.05 -3.29
C GLN A 164 0.53 0.94 -2.29
N LYS A 165 -0.15 2.00 -1.83
CA LYS A 165 0.38 2.90 -0.81
C LYS A 165 -0.51 2.85 0.41
N SER A 166 0.06 2.47 1.54
CA SER A 166 -0.63 2.44 2.83
C SER A 166 -0.08 3.52 3.75
N VAL A 167 -0.96 4.41 4.23
CA VAL A 167 -0.60 5.46 5.17
C VAL A 167 -1.38 5.24 6.46
N VAL A 168 -0.67 4.93 7.54
CA VAL A 168 -1.24 4.86 8.88
C VAL A 168 -1.33 6.27 9.45
N GLN A 169 -2.53 6.80 9.52
CA GLN A 169 -2.83 8.11 10.09
C GLN A 169 -3.15 7.95 11.57
N VAL A 170 -2.41 8.65 12.41
CA VAL A 170 -2.64 8.65 13.86
C VAL A 170 -2.81 10.09 14.37
N PRO A 171 -3.69 10.32 15.37
CA PRO A 171 -3.85 11.62 16.00
C PRO A 171 -2.52 12.21 16.50
N LYS A 172 -2.17 13.43 16.08
CA LYS A 172 -0.86 14.05 16.42
C LYS A 172 -0.59 14.18 17.92
N LYS A 173 -1.66 14.41 18.69
CA LYS A 173 -1.61 14.80 20.11
C LYS A 173 -1.70 13.61 21.06
N THR A 174 -2.53 12.61 20.72
CA THR A 174 -2.88 11.51 21.62
C THR A 174 -2.25 10.18 21.22
N TRP A 175 -1.33 10.17 20.24
CA TRP A 175 -0.58 8.98 19.84
C TRP A 175 0.93 9.18 19.91
N LEU A 176 1.59 8.12 20.32
CA LEU A 176 3.04 8.01 20.37
C LEU A 176 3.52 7.08 19.25
N VAL A 177 4.26 7.61 18.29
CA VAL A 177 4.87 6.84 17.20
C VAL A 177 6.32 6.58 17.53
N LEU A 178 6.71 5.31 17.67
CA LEU A 178 8.02 4.89 18.14
C LEU A 178 8.71 3.97 17.16
N SER A 179 10.02 4.13 16.99
CA SER A 179 10.82 3.06 16.38
C SER A 179 10.82 1.82 17.28
N GLN A 180 11.12 0.66 16.71
CA GLN A 180 11.22 -0.60 17.46
C GLN A 180 12.16 -0.47 18.69
N ASP A 181 13.27 0.26 18.55
CA ASP A 181 14.23 0.45 19.65
C ASP A 181 13.74 1.46 20.70
N GLN A 182 13.02 2.50 20.29
CA GLN A 182 12.37 3.43 21.22
C GLN A 182 11.26 2.73 22.02
N ALA A 183 10.48 1.86 21.38
CA ALA A 183 9.44 1.08 22.03
C ALA A 183 10.00 0.13 23.11
N LYS A 184 11.15 -0.50 22.87
CA LYS A 184 11.84 -1.33 23.88
C LYS A 184 12.27 -0.50 25.10
N LYS A 185 12.74 0.72 24.88
CA LYS A 185 13.15 1.64 25.97
C LYS A 185 11.96 2.19 26.77
N LEU A 186 10.80 2.33 26.14
CA LEU A 186 9.60 2.87 26.78
C LEU A 186 9.18 2.07 28.01
N ALA A 187 9.26 0.73 27.99
CA ALA A 187 8.82 -0.09 29.12
C ALA A 187 9.57 0.21 30.42
N GLY A 188 10.89 0.44 30.34
CA GLY A 188 11.70 0.86 31.49
C GLY A 188 11.37 2.28 31.92
N LEU A 189 11.21 3.19 30.96
CA LEU A 189 10.91 4.59 31.23
C LEU A 189 9.51 4.78 31.86
N ALA A 190 8.53 4.01 31.42
CA ALA A 190 7.17 4.02 31.96
C ALA A 190 7.14 3.58 33.43
N LYS A 191 7.90 2.53 33.80
CA LYS A 191 8.05 2.12 35.21
C LYS A 191 8.69 3.21 36.06
N GLN A 192 9.74 3.86 35.55
CA GLN A 192 10.41 4.95 36.26
C GLN A 192 9.48 6.15 36.47
N LEU A 193 8.75 6.55 35.42
CA LEU A 193 7.77 7.63 35.50
C LEU A 193 6.67 7.29 36.51
N GLN A 194 6.08 6.09 36.45
CA GLN A 194 5.08 5.64 37.42
C GLN A 194 5.59 5.69 38.86
N GLY A 195 6.82 5.24 39.11
CA GLY A 195 7.44 5.31 40.45
C GLY A 195 7.63 6.74 40.95
N GLN A 196 8.07 7.66 40.09
CA GLN A 196 8.20 9.08 40.45
C GLN A 196 6.85 9.76 40.71
N MET A 197 5.80 9.36 39.99
CA MET A 197 4.46 9.92 40.19
C MET A 197 3.78 9.40 41.45
N ALA A 198 4.07 8.17 41.88
CA ALA A 198 3.57 7.61 43.13
C ALA A 198 4.16 8.31 44.37
N ALA A 199 5.33 8.93 44.23
CA ALA A 199 6.01 9.67 45.30
C ALA A 199 5.44 11.09 45.54
N ASP A 200 4.66 11.63 44.60
CA ASP A 200 4.08 12.98 44.68
C ASP A 200 2.54 12.91 44.62
N SER A 201 1.93 12.80 45.81
CA SER A 201 0.49 12.58 45.98
C SER A 201 -0.37 13.70 45.38
N ALA A 202 0.09 14.95 45.43
CA ALA A 202 -0.61 16.10 44.88
C ALA A 202 -0.64 16.05 43.34
N LYS A 203 0.48 15.70 42.70
CA LYS A 203 0.51 15.50 41.25
C LYS A 203 -0.36 14.32 40.83
N ALA A 204 -0.33 13.21 41.58
CA ALA A 204 -1.15 12.04 41.28
C ALA A 204 -2.66 12.37 41.31
N GLN A 205 -3.12 13.14 42.30
CA GLN A 205 -4.51 13.58 42.39
C GLN A 205 -4.91 14.52 41.24
N ALA A 206 -4.07 15.50 40.90
CA ALA A 206 -4.32 16.41 39.78
C ALA A 206 -4.45 15.68 38.44
N MET A 207 -3.60 14.68 38.19
CA MET A 207 -3.67 13.86 36.99
C MET A 207 -4.91 12.96 36.95
N GLN A 208 -5.32 12.38 38.08
CA GLN A 208 -6.56 11.60 38.15
C GLN A 208 -7.79 12.48 37.91
N ALA A 209 -7.81 13.71 38.44
CA ALA A 209 -8.86 14.68 38.16
C ALA A 209 -8.91 15.04 36.67
N LEU A 210 -7.74 15.31 36.06
CA LEU A 210 -7.65 15.60 34.62
C LEU A 210 -8.06 14.41 33.75
N ALA A 211 -7.68 13.19 34.12
CA ALA A 211 -8.08 11.98 33.41
C ALA A 211 -9.60 11.78 33.39
N LYS A 212 -10.31 12.25 34.43
CA LYS A 212 -11.77 12.19 34.52
C LYS A 212 -12.45 13.35 33.78
N SER A 213 -11.93 14.57 33.90
CA SER A 213 -12.55 15.77 33.33
C SER A 213 -12.22 16.00 31.85
N ASN A 214 -11.02 15.63 31.42
CA ASN A 214 -10.55 15.76 30.04
C ASN A 214 -9.55 14.65 29.67
N PRO A 215 -10.04 13.47 29.26
CA PRO A 215 -9.20 12.33 28.89
C PRO A 215 -8.21 12.63 27.76
N GLU A 216 -8.59 13.47 26.80
CA GLU A 216 -7.72 13.84 25.67
C GLU A 216 -6.54 14.71 26.13
N ALA A 217 -6.79 15.72 26.97
CA ALA A 217 -5.73 16.55 27.53
C ALA A 217 -4.76 15.73 28.41
N TYR A 218 -5.29 14.74 29.14
CA TYR A 218 -4.47 13.80 29.90
C TYR A 218 -3.59 12.94 28.99
N ALA A 219 -4.14 12.43 27.89
CA ALA A 219 -3.39 11.67 26.89
C ALA A 219 -2.28 12.52 26.23
N GLU A 220 -2.59 13.76 25.83
CA GLU A 220 -1.63 14.70 25.22
C GLU A 220 -0.49 15.05 26.19
N MET A 221 -0.79 15.25 27.47
CA MET A 221 0.22 15.47 28.51
C MET A 221 1.17 14.27 28.63
N GLN A 222 0.65 13.05 28.67
CA GLN A 222 1.51 11.86 28.76
C GLN A 222 2.36 11.67 27.50
N VAL A 223 1.78 11.85 26.32
CA VAL A 223 2.51 11.73 25.05
C VAL A 223 3.65 12.75 24.99
N SER A 224 3.39 14.01 25.35
CA SER A 224 4.43 15.06 25.35
C SER A 224 5.53 14.79 26.38
N ALA A 225 5.19 14.34 27.59
CA ALA A 225 6.18 13.95 28.61
C ALA A 225 7.08 12.81 28.13
N ILE A 226 6.50 11.78 27.50
CA ILE A 226 7.24 10.63 26.97
C ILE A 226 8.11 11.04 25.78
N LYS A 227 7.59 11.86 24.84
CA LYS A 227 8.37 12.39 23.72
C LYS A 227 9.62 13.13 24.21
N LYS A 228 9.47 13.98 25.23
CA LYS A 228 10.58 14.72 25.84
C LYS A 228 11.61 13.77 26.46
N ALA A 229 11.16 12.76 27.20
CA ALA A 229 12.05 11.79 27.84
C ALA A 229 12.80 10.90 26.83
N LEU A 230 12.15 10.52 25.73
CA LEU A 230 12.73 9.71 24.65
C LEU A 230 13.47 10.56 23.60
N LYS A 231 13.53 11.89 23.76
CA LYS A 231 14.13 12.84 22.81
C LYS A 231 13.58 12.67 21.38
N ILE A 232 12.27 12.41 21.27
CA ILE A 232 11.58 12.29 19.99
C ILE A 232 11.30 13.71 19.48
N LYS A 233 11.78 14.05 18.29
CA LYS A 233 11.43 15.30 17.61
C LYS A 233 10.00 15.18 17.05
N ASP A 234 9.24 16.27 17.14
CA ASP A 234 7.87 16.36 16.61
C ASP A 234 7.82 16.27 15.09
#